data_AF-A0A7Y5CC81-F1
#
_entry.id   AF-A0A7Y5CC81-F1
#
_cell.length_a   1.000
_cell.length_b   1.000
_cell.length_c   1.000
_cell.angle_alpha   90.00
_cell.angle_beta   90.00
_cell.angle_gamma   90.00
#
_symmetry.space_group_name_H-M   'P 1'
#
loop_
_entity.id
_entity.type
_entity.pdbx_description
1 polymer ?
#
loop_
_entity_poly.entity_id
_entity_poly.type
_entity_poly.pdbx_seq_one_letter_code
_entity_poly.pdbx_strand_id
1 'polypeptide(L)'
;MGDACNMADIERFMRSKDGKKHLKEIKQMLKGKTVVDVTFTNEVWTIATEIHLDDGETFVIFQPSLEVDALREEFRDAIRKEYYKDYPERRGER
;
A
#
# COMPACT_ATOMS: atom_id res chain seq x y z
N MET A 1 14.71 12.96 -5.74
CA MET A 1 13.33 13.53 -5.77
C MET A 1 12.26 12.50 -6.14
N GLY A 2 12.60 11.28 -6.59
CA GLY A 2 11.61 10.21 -6.84
C GLY A 2 11.10 9.52 -5.57
N ASP A 3 12.00 9.25 -4.62
CA ASP A 3 11.71 8.50 -3.39
C ASP A 3 10.58 9.10 -2.55
N ALA A 4 10.60 10.42 -2.32
CA ALA A 4 9.56 11.11 -1.57
C ALA A 4 8.19 11.09 -2.28
N CYS A 5 8.19 11.19 -3.61
CA CYS A 5 6.96 11.09 -4.40
C CYS A 5 6.39 9.68 -4.36
N ASN A 6 7.24 8.66 -4.43
CA ASN A 6 6.82 7.26 -4.35
C ASN A 6 6.22 6.93 -2.99
N MET A 7 6.92 7.28 -1.91
CA MET A 7 6.39 7.09 -0.56
C MET A 7 5.04 7.81 -0.40
N ALA A 8 4.90 9.04 -0.87
CA ALA A 8 3.65 9.78 -0.78
C ALA A 8 2.50 9.12 -1.57
N ASP A 9 2.77 8.56 -2.75
CA ASP A 9 1.76 7.82 -3.53
C ASP A 9 1.36 6.51 -2.85
N ILE A 10 2.32 5.81 -2.23
CA ILE A 10 2.06 4.63 -1.42
C ILE A 10 1.21 5.00 -0.20
N GLU A 11 1.53 6.07 0.53
CA GLU A 11 0.70 6.52 1.67
C GLU A 11 -0.73 6.85 1.22
N ARG A 12 -0.88 7.54 0.09
CA ARG A 12 -2.18 7.84 -0.52
C ARG A 12 -2.92 6.56 -0.88
N PHE A 13 -2.25 5.56 -1.44
CA PHE A 13 -2.86 4.27 -1.69
C PHE A 13 -3.31 3.60 -0.39
N MET A 14 -2.42 3.44 0.60
CA MET A 14 -2.68 2.76 1.87
C MET A 14 -3.84 3.40 2.67
N ARG A 15 -4.03 4.72 2.56
CA ARG A 15 -5.15 5.40 3.22
C ARG A 15 -6.46 5.40 2.42
N SER A 16 -6.38 5.22 1.09
CA SER A 16 -7.54 5.24 0.19
C SER A 16 -8.52 4.10 0.52
N LYS A 17 -9.79 4.27 0.14
CA LYS A 17 -10.79 3.21 0.35
C LYS A 17 -10.43 1.94 -0.42
N ASP A 18 -9.96 2.10 -1.66
CA ASP A 18 -9.65 0.98 -2.55
C ASP A 18 -8.38 0.27 -2.09
N GLY A 19 -7.34 1.01 -1.72
CA GLY A 19 -6.12 0.42 -1.16
C GLY A 19 -6.35 -0.30 0.17
N LYS A 20 -7.17 0.25 1.07
CA LYS A 20 -7.58 -0.46 2.30
C LYS A 20 -8.33 -1.76 2.01
N LYS A 21 -9.18 -1.77 0.98
CA LYS A 21 -9.90 -2.98 0.56
C LYS A 21 -8.92 -4.03 0.02
N HIS A 22 -8.03 -3.62 -0.88
CA HIS A 22 -7.02 -4.50 -1.49
C HIS A 22 -6.07 -5.10 -0.44
N LEU A 23 -5.50 -4.28 0.45
CA LEU A 23 -4.63 -4.76 1.53
C LEU A 23 -5.37 -5.69 2.51
N LYS A 24 -6.67 -5.44 2.75
CA LYS A 24 -7.50 -6.35 3.56
C LYS A 24 -7.70 -7.70 2.87
N GLU A 25 -7.91 -7.71 1.55
CA GLU A 25 -8.01 -8.95 0.78
C GLU A 25 -6.69 -9.73 0.84
N ILE A 26 -5.55 -9.08 0.66
CA ILE A 26 -4.21 -9.71 0.84
C ILE A 26 -4.06 -10.28 2.25
N LYS A 27 -4.39 -9.51 3.27
CA LYS A 27 -4.36 -9.96 4.68
C LYS A 27 -5.25 -11.19 4.90
N GLN A 28 -6.43 -11.24 4.28
CA GLN A 28 -7.32 -12.40 4.38
C GLN A 28 -6.80 -13.63 3.64
N MET A 29 -6.16 -13.45 2.48
CA MET A 29 -5.55 -14.54 1.72
C MET A 29 -4.35 -15.16 2.44
N LEU A 30 -3.57 -14.34 3.16
CA LEU A 30 -2.38 -14.79 3.88
C LEU A 30 -2.68 -15.36 5.26
N LYS A 31 -3.74 -14.90 5.94
CA LYS A 31 -4.13 -15.45 7.24
C LYS A 31 -4.53 -16.92 7.12
N GLY A 32 -4.02 -17.75 8.03
CA GLY A 32 -4.23 -19.20 8.04
C GLY A 32 -3.87 -19.80 9.39
N LYS A 33 -3.60 -21.12 9.44
CA LYS A 33 -3.29 -21.80 10.72
C LYS A 33 -2.01 -21.27 11.39
N THR A 34 -0.96 -21.01 10.60
CA THR A 34 0.37 -20.59 11.08
C THR A 34 0.53 -19.06 11.10
N VAL A 35 -0.13 -18.35 10.18
CA VAL A 35 -0.05 -16.88 10.10
C VAL A 35 -1.08 -16.25 11.03
N VAL A 36 -0.61 -15.65 12.13
CA VAL A 36 -1.49 -14.99 13.12
C VAL A 36 -1.85 -13.57 12.72
N ASP A 37 -0.90 -12.84 12.13
CA ASP A 37 -1.15 -11.50 11.65
C ASP A 37 -0.33 -11.10 10.42
N VAL A 38 -0.81 -10.06 9.74
CA VAL A 38 -0.15 -9.44 8.60
C VAL A 38 -0.23 -7.94 8.77
N THR A 39 0.91 -7.26 8.69
CA THR A 39 1.00 -5.80 8.71
C THR A 39 1.66 -5.30 7.43
N PHE A 40 1.42 -4.02 7.12
CA PHE A 40 1.90 -3.39 5.89
C PHE A 40 2.63 -2.12 6.24
N THR A 41 3.83 -1.95 5.69
CA THR A 41 4.70 -0.81 5.92
C THR A 41 5.06 -0.15 4.58
N ASN A 42 5.12 1.18 4.59
CA ASN A 42 5.46 1.95 3.41
C ASN A 42 6.98 2.00 3.25
N GLU A 43 7.48 1.40 2.18
CA GLU A 43 8.87 1.47 1.77
C GLU A 43 9.00 2.30 0.50
N VAL A 44 10.22 2.79 0.21
CA VAL A 44 10.46 3.78 -0.85
C VAL A 44 9.89 3.39 -2.23
N TRP A 45 9.86 2.09 -2.55
CA TRP A 45 9.45 1.59 -3.87
C TRP A 45 8.28 0.60 -3.82
N THR A 46 7.81 0.21 -2.63
CA THR A 46 6.84 -0.88 -2.48
C THR A 46 6.18 -0.84 -1.11
N ILE A 47 5.08 -1.57 -0.93
CA ILE A 47 4.52 -1.85 0.39
C ILE A 47 5.12 -3.16 0.88
N ALA A 48 5.93 -3.09 1.94
CA ALA A 48 6.42 -4.27 2.61
C ALA A 48 5.25 -4.96 3.33
N THR A 49 5.17 -6.28 3.18
CA THR A 49 4.19 -7.12 3.88
C THR A 49 4.92 -7.92 4.95
N GLU A 50 4.66 -7.60 6.21
CA GLU A 50 5.19 -8.33 7.34
C GLU A 50 4.20 -9.41 7.76
N ILE A 51 4.66 -10.66 7.76
CA ILE A 51 3.88 -11.85 8.14
C ILE A 51 4.36 -12.26 9.53
N HIS A 52 3.44 -12.26 10.49
CA HIS A 52 3.70 -12.69 11.86
C HIS A 52 3.16 -14.11 12.06
N LEU A 53 4.01 -15.02 12.51
CA LEU A 53 3.69 -16.43 12.75
C LEU A 53 3.33 -16.70 14.22
N ASP A 54 2.71 -17.84 14.49
CA ASP A 54 2.29 -18.28 15.83
C ASP A 54 3.44 -18.67 16.76
N ASP A 55 4.61 -19.01 16.20
CA ASP A 55 5.85 -19.27 16.94
C ASP A 55 6.64 -18.00 17.31
N GLY A 56 6.14 -16.82 16.92
CA GLY A 56 6.76 -15.53 17.15
C GLY A 56 7.75 -15.10 16.08
N GLU A 57 7.99 -15.90 15.04
CA GLU A 57 8.79 -15.49 13.89
C GLU A 57 8.06 -14.43 13.05
N THR A 58 8.85 -13.59 12.37
CA THR A 58 8.32 -12.57 11.46
C THR A 58 9.11 -12.57 10.16
N PHE A 59 8.39 -12.61 9.04
CA PHE A 59 8.95 -12.57 7.69
C PHE A 59 8.50 -11.30 6.97
N VAL A 60 9.43 -10.68 6.24
CA VAL A 60 9.12 -9.58 5.34
C VAL A 60 9.11 -10.10 3.92
N ILE A 61 8.01 -9.89 3.20
CA ILE A 61 7.93 -10.20 1.78
C ILE A 61 7.64 -8.94 0.97
N PHE A 62 8.23 -8.89 -0.22
CA PHE A 62 8.00 -7.85 -1.22
C PHE A 62 7.30 -8.48 -2.41
N GLN A 63 6.11 -8.01 -2.72
CA GLN A 63 5.28 -8.54 -3.80
C GLN A 63 5.30 -7.55 -4.97
N PRO A 64 5.52 -8.00 -6.22
CA PRO A 64 5.51 -7.11 -7.37
C PRO A 64 4.21 -6.32 -7.54
N SER A 65 3.07 -6.89 -7.14
CA SER A 65 1.76 -6.22 -7.16
C SER A 65 1.63 -5.04 -6.18
N LEU A 66 2.56 -4.93 -5.23
CA LEU A 66 2.61 -3.86 -4.24
C LEU A 66 3.74 -2.85 -4.51
N GLU A 67 4.46 -2.99 -5.62
CA GLU A 67 5.41 -1.98 -6.09
C GLU A 67 4.69 -0.71 -6.54
N VAL A 68 5.34 0.43 -6.34
CA VAL A 68 4.75 1.75 -6.62
C VAL A 68 4.22 1.88 -8.05
N ASP A 69 4.91 1.29 -9.03
CA ASP A 69 4.51 1.37 -10.42
C ASP A 69 3.25 0.54 -10.70
N ALA A 70 3.15 -0.66 -10.15
CA ALA A 70 1.93 -1.48 -10.22
C ALA A 70 0.75 -0.77 -9.53
N LEU A 71 0.98 -0.18 -8.35
CA LEU A 71 -0.04 0.58 -7.64
C LEU A 71 -0.53 1.80 -8.44
N ARG A 72 0.38 2.49 -9.13
CA ARG A 72 0.04 3.64 -10.00
C ARG A 72 -0.70 3.22 -11.25
N GLU A 73 -0.43 2.03 -11.79
CA GLU A 73 -1.14 1.49 -12.94
C GLU A 73 -2.57 1.09 -12.57
N GLU A 74 -2.73 0.29 -11.51
CA GLU A 74 -4.02 -0.29 -11.13
C GLU A 74 -4.91 0.69 -10.33
N PHE A 75 -4.32 1.52 -9.47
CA PHE A 75 -5.04 2.36 -8.51
C PHE A 75 -4.82 3.86 -8.71
N ARG A 76 -4.47 4.28 -9.94
CA ARG A 76 -4.22 5.68 -10.30
C ARG A 76 -5.28 6.64 -9.79
N ASP A 77 -6.55 6.30 -10.00
CA ASP A 77 -7.68 7.16 -9.65
C ASP A 77 -7.86 7.28 -8.14
N ALA A 78 -7.63 6.20 -7.40
CA ALA A 78 -7.67 6.19 -5.94
C ALA A 78 -6.56 7.08 -5.35
N ILE A 79 -5.32 6.92 -5.84
CA ILE A 79 -4.17 7.73 -5.44
C ILE A 79 -4.42 9.20 -5.77
N ARG A 80 -4.88 9.50 -6.98
CA ARG A 80 -5.18 10.86 -7.43
C ARG A 80 -6.29 11.52 -6.59
N LYS A 81 -7.32 10.77 -6.21
CA LYS A 81 -8.38 11.26 -5.34
C LYS A 81 -7.85 11.64 -3.96
N GLU A 82 -6.95 10.84 -3.39
CA GLU A 82 -6.29 11.18 -2.13
C GLU A 82 -5.31 12.35 -2.29
N TYR A 83 -4.59 12.45 -3.41
CA TYR A 83 -3.71 13.58 -3.73
C TYR A 83 -4.45 14.92 -3.68
N TYR A 84 -5.65 15.02 -4.27
CA TYR A 84 -6.43 16.27 -4.22
C TYR A 84 -7.07 16.56 -2.86
N LYS A 85 -7.02 15.64 -1.90
CA LYS A 85 -7.34 15.99 -0.51
C LYS A 85 -6.15 16.63 0.19
N ASP A 86 -4.94 16.26 -0.20
CA ASP A 86 -3.70 16.85 0.33
C ASP A 86 -3.48 18.25 -0.26
N TYR A 87 -3.83 18.41 -1.54
CA TYR A 87 -3.66 19.62 -2.33
C TYR A 87 -4.98 20.04 -3.00
N PRO A 88 -6.00 20.48 -2.22
CA PRO A 88 -7.30 20.86 -2.76
C PRO A 88 -7.23 22.02 -3.76
N GLU A 89 -6.26 22.91 -3.62
CA GLU A 89 -6.01 24.04 -4.50
C GLU A 89 -5.62 23.63 -5.94
N ARG A 90 -5.04 22.43 -6.11
CA ARG A 90 -4.57 21.92 -7.42
C ARG A 90 -5.64 21.23 -8.24
N ARG A 91 -6.89 21.17 -7.75
CA ARG A 91 -7.99 20.44 -8.39
C ARG A 91 -8.42 21.01 -9.76
N GLY A 92 -7.98 22.23 -10.09
CA GLY A 92 -8.27 22.94 -11.34
C GLY A 92 -7.11 23.04 -12.34
N GLU A 93 -5.91 22.56 -12.00
CA GLU A 93 -4.77 22.54 -12.93
C GLU A 93 -4.96 21.34 -13.88
N ARG A 94 -5.34 21.65 -15.12
CA ARG A 94 -5.48 20.71 -16.23
C ARG A 94 -4.47 21.01 -17.30
#